data_AF-A0A7X8MFR7-F1
#
_entry.id   AF-A0A7X8MFR7-F1
#
_cell.length_a   1.000
_cell.length_b   1.000
_cell.length_c   1.000
_cell.angle_alpha   90.00
_cell.angle_beta   90.00
_cell.angle_gamma   90.00
#
_symmetry.space_group_name_H-M   'P 1'
#
loop_
_entity.id
_entity.type
_entity.pdbx_description
1 polymer ?
#
loop_
_entity_poly.entity_id
_entity_poly.type
_entity_poly.pdbx_seq_one_letter_code
_entity_poly.pdbx_strand_id
1 'polypeptide(L)'
;MADFEFDVDAIEEAIKQYREAITEIDGIKRSLKEKLEVLKSSSWQSKGGEAFFEKFKFDWADETDKYIKTVEHMCDLLGIAQESFKNLLEEAKSLKYNG
;
A
#
# COMPACT_ATOMS: atom_id res chain seq x y z
N MET A 1 7.35 29.78 13.69
CA MET A 1 8.13 28.52 13.85
C MET A 1 7.24 27.29 14.04
N ALA A 2 5.96 27.44 14.42
CA ALA A 2 5.04 26.30 14.56
C ALA A 2 4.63 25.62 13.23
N ASP A 3 4.72 26.32 12.09
CA ASP A 3 4.31 25.77 10.78
C ASP A 3 5.32 24.80 10.12
N PHE A 4 6.49 24.60 10.73
CA PHE A 4 7.57 23.76 10.18
C PHE A 4 7.95 22.59 11.10
N GLU A 5 7.15 22.29 12.12
CA GLU A 5 7.36 21.11 12.94
C GLU A 5 6.91 19.87 12.14
N PHE A 6 7.81 19.41 11.28
CA PHE A 6 7.61 18.19 10.50
C PHE A 6 7.81 17.02 11.45
N ASP A 7 6.71 16.40 11.86
CA ASP A 7 6.73 15.22 12.73
C ASP A 7 7.19 14.00 11.90
N VAL A 8 8.51 13.89 11.85
CA VAL A 8 9.25 12.83 11.20
C VAL A 8 8.81 11.45 11.71
N ASP A 9 8.49 11.32 12.98
CA ASP A 9 8.11 10.07 13.62
C ASP A 9 6.68 9.68 13.23
N ALA A 10 5.75 10.64 13.18
CA ALA A 10 4.39 10.42 12.72
C ALA A 10 4.35 9.95 11.25
N ILE A 11 5.24 10.47 10.40
CA ILE A 11 5.33 10.03 8.99
C ILE A 11 5.94 8.63 8.88
N GLU A 12 6.93 8.30 9.69
CA GLU A 12 7.50 6.94 9.73
C GLU A 12 6.43 5.91 10.09
N GLU A 13 5.66 6.21 11.14
CA GLU A 13 4.58 5.35 11.62
C GLU A 13 3.46 5.25 10.57
N ALA A 14 3.09 6.35 9.91
CA ALA A 14 2.10 6.32 8.84
C ALA A 14 2.56 5.44 7.66
N ILE A 15 3.80 5.59 7.19
CA ILE A 15 4.37 4.75 6.11
C ILE A 15 4.30 3.27 6.49
N LYS A 16 4.68 2.94 7.73
CA LYS A 16 4.63 1.58 8.24
C LYS A 16 3.19 1.02 8.22
N GLN A 17 2.23 1.75 8.78
CA GLN A 17 0.82 1.33 8.81
C GLN A 17 0.25 1.14 7.40
N TYR A 18 0.59 2.02 6.45
CA TYR A 18 0.17 1.85 5.06
C TYR A 18 0.78 0.60 4.42
N ARG A 19 2.07 0.31 4.65
CA ARG A 19 2.73 -0.90 4.14
C ARG A 19 2.16 -2.19 4.74
N GLU A 20 1.79 -2.17 6.01
CA GLU A 20 1.08 -3.27 6.68
C GLU A 20 -0.29 -3.50 6.01
N ALA A 21 -1.09 -2.44 5.85
CA ALA A 21 -2.41 -2.52 5.20
C ALA A 21 -2.32 -2.99 3.74
N ILE A 22 -1.32 -2.54 2.98
CA ILE A 22 -1.04 -3.02 1.62
C ILE A 22 -0.81 -4.53 1.61
N THR A 23 0.00 -5.02 2.54
CA THR A 23 0.33 -6.45 2.66
C THR A 23 -0.92 -7.28 2.97
N GLU A 24 -1.78 -6.81 3.87
CA GLU A 24 -3.04 -7.47 4.21
C GLU A 24 -4.00 -7.53 3.01
N ILE A 25 -4.20 -6.40 2.32
CA ILE A 25 -5.09 -6.32 1.16
C ILE A 25 -4.59 -7.21 0.02
N ASP A 26 -3.29 -7.20 -0.26
CA ASP A 26 -2.69 -8.08 -1.28
C ASP A 26 -2.88 -9.57 -0.91
N GLY A 27 -2.71 -9.92 0.36
CA GLY A 27 -2.96 -11.26 0.88
C GLY A 27 -4.41 -11.71 0.69
N ILE A 28 -5.38 -10.87 1.08
CA ILE A 28 -6.81 -11.14 0.91
C ILE A 28 -7.15 -11.32 -0.58
N LYS A 29 -6.66 -10.42 -1.44
CA LYS A 29 -6.88 -10.48 -2.89
C LYS A 29 -6.37 -11.80 -3.48
N ARG A 30 -5.14 -12.20 -3.15
CA ARG A 30 -4.55 -13.47 -3.61
C ARG A 30 -5.38 -14.67 -3.14
N SER A 31 -5.72 -14.72 -1.85
CA SER A 31 -6.50 -15.82 -1.29
C SER A 31 -7.89 -15.95 -1.94
N LEU A 32 -8.57 -14.82 -2.18
CA LEU A 32 -9.86 -14.83 -2.86
C LEU A 32 -9.76 -15.32 -4.30
N LYS A 33 -8.73 -14.86 -5.04
CA LYS A 33 -8.47 -15.29 -6.42
C LYS A 33 -8.23 -16.80 -6.49
N GLU A 34 -7.40 -17.33 -5.61
CA GLU A 34 -7.14 -18.77 -5.52
C GLU A 34 -8.41 -19.57 -5.21
N LYS A 35 -9.21 -19.14 -4.22
CA LYS A 35 -10.48 -19.80 -3.88
C LYS A 35 -11.46 -19.81 -5.05
N LEU A 36 -11.53 -18.72 -5.81
CA LEU A 36 -12.39 -18.62 -6.99
C LEU A 36 -11.90 -19.52 -8.13
N GLU A 37 -10.59 -19.62 -8.36
CA GLU A 37 -10.03 -20.54 -9.36
C GLU A 37 -10.26 -22.01 -8.97
N VAL A 38 -10.13 -22.37 -7.69
CA VAL A 38 -10.49 -23.71 -7.19
C VAL A 38 -11.97 -23.97 -7.40
N LEU A 39 -12.83 -22.99 -7.07
CA LEU A 39 -14.28 -23.09 -7.24
C LEU A 39 -14.64 -23.34 -8.71
N LYS A 40 -14.02 -22.60 -9.64
CA LYS A 40 -14.21 -22.73 -11.08
C LYS A 40 -13.71 -24.06 -11.63
N SER A 41 -12.52 -24.49 -11.22
CA SER A 41 -11.82 -25.63 -11.82
C SER A 41 -12.28 -26.98 -11.28
N SER A 42 -12.66 -27.07 -9.99
CA SER A 42 -12.88 -28.36 -9.33
C SER A 42 -14.15 -28.46 -8.48
N SER A 43 -14.59 -27.37 -7.84
CA SER A 43 -15.69 -27.47 -6.86
C SER A 43 -17.09 -27.18 -7.43
N TRP A 44 -17.22 -26.38 -8.50
CA TRP A 44 -18.51 -25.97 -9.06
C TRP A 44 -18.57 -26.15 -10.59
N GLN A 45 -18.57 -27.41 -11.03
CA GLN A 45 -18.57 -27.81 -12.45
C GLN A 45 -19.98 -27.98 -13.06
N SER A 46 -20.99 -27.30 -12.52
CA SER A 46 -22.34 -27.35 -13.11
C SER A 46 -22.52 -26.27 -14.17
N LYS A 47 -23.51 -26.42 -15.05
CA LYS A 47 -23.88 -25.39 -16.05
C LYS A 47 -24.12 -24.01 -15.42
N GLY A 48 -24.60 -23.98 -14.17
CA GLY A 48 -24.77 -22.74 -13.40
C GLY A 48 -23.44 -22.10 -13.00
N GLY A 49 -22.45 -22.91 -12.63
CA GLY A 49 -21.09 -22.45 -12.33
C GLY A 49 -20.40 -21.92 -13.58
N GLU A 50 -20.50 -22.62 -14.71
CA GLU A 50 -20.01 -22.15 -16.02
C GLU A 50 -20.61 -20.78 -16.37
N ALA A 51 -21.94 -20.64 -16.33
CA ALA A 51 -22.63 -19.39 -16.64
C ALA A 51 -22.29 -18.25 -15.66
N PHE A 52 -21.99 -18.56 -14.40
CA PHE A 52 -21.49 -17.59 -13.43
C PHE A 52 -20.10 -17.09 -13.82
N PHE A 53 -19.14 -18.01 -14.04
CA PHE A 53 -17.75 -17.65 -14.34
C PHE A 53 -17.54 -17.06 -15.74
N GLU A 54 -18.45 -17.28 -16.68
CA GLU A 54 -18.48 -16.54 -17.96
C GLU A 54 -18.78 -15.05 -17.76
N LYS A 55 -19.58 -14.71 -16.75
CA LYS A 55 -20.00 -13.33 -16.46
C LYS A 55 -19.16 -12.68 -15.38
N PHE A 56 -18.55 -13.48 -14.51
CA PHE A 56 -17.74 -13.00 -13.40
C PHE A 56 -16.42 -12.46 -13.91
N LYS A 57 -16.15 -11.18 -13.64
CA LYS A 57 -14.90 -10.52 -13.99
C LYS A 57 -13.94 -10.56 -12.82
N PHE A 58 -12.66 -10.79 -13.11
CA PHE A 58 -11.57 -10.70 -12.14
C PHE A 58 -10.92 -9.31 -12.11
N ASP A 59 -11.59 -8.31 -12.68
CA ASP A 59 -11.11 -6.92 -12.77
C ASP A 59 -10.87 -6.29 -11.38
N TRP A 60 -11.65 -6.67 -10.36
CA TRP A 60 -11.43 -6.25 -8.98
C TRP A 60 -10.00 -6.52 -8.49
N ALA A 61 -9.36 -7.60 -8.93
CA ALA A 61 -7.98 -7.92 -8.53
C ALA A 61 -7.00 -6.94 -9.18
N ASP A 62 -7.17 -6.66 -10.47
CA ASP A 62 -6.33 -5.73 -11.22
C ASP A 62 -6.52 -4.29 -10.75
N GLU A 63 -7.75 -3.88 -10.39
CA GLU A 63 -8.01 -2.58 -9.79
C GLU A 63 -7.38 -2.47 -8.39
N THR A 64 -7.43 -3.54 -7.60
CA THR A 64 -6.76 -3.58 -6.29
C THR A 64 -5.24 -3.40 -6.45
N ASP A 65 -4.63 -4.01 -7.47
CA ASP A 65 -3.19 -3.82 -7.77
C ASP A 65 -2.84 -2.37 -8.11
N LYS A 66 -3.72 -1.65 -8.82
CA LYS A 66 -3.50 -0.23 -9.12
C LYS A 66 -3.56 0.63 -7.85
N TYR A 67 -4.50 0.35 -6.95
CA TYR A 67 -4.58 1.06 -5.67
C TYR A 67 -3.37 0.79 -4.80
N ILE A 68 -2.93 -0.47 -4.69
CA ILE A 68 -1.70 -0.84 -3.97
C ILE A 68 -0.52 -0.02 -4.49
N LYS A 69 -0.26 -0.02 -5.81
CA LYS A 69 0.85 0.74 -6.41
C LYS A 69 0.78 2.23 -6.14
N THR A 70 -0.42 2.80 -6.14
CA THR A 70 -0.62 4.23 -5.86
C THR A 70 -0.24 4.57 -4.43
N VAL A 71 -0.66 3.74 -3.47
CA VAL A 71 -0.35 3.94 -2.04
C VAL A 71 1.12 3.64 -1.76
N GLU A 72 1.72 2.63 -2.39
CA GLU A 72 3.16 2.36 -2.31
C GLU A 72 3.98 3.57 -2.79
N HIS A 73 3.61 4.14 -3.94
CA HIS A 73 4.28 5.33 -4.46
C HIS A 73 4.15 6.53 -3.52
N MET A 74 2.98 6.72 -2.91
CA MET A 74 2.78 7.73 -1.88
C MET A 74 3.71 7.52 -0.67
N CYS A 75 3.83 6.28 -0.18
CA CYS A 75 4.76 5.93 0.91
C CYS A 75 6.21 6.24 0.55
N ASP A 76 6.63 6.00 -0.69
CA ASP A 76 7.98 6.31 -1.15
C ASP A 76 8.23 7.82 -1.20
N LEU A 77 7.26 8.60 -1.68
CA LEU A 77 7.34 10.07 -1.66
C LEU A 77 7.41 10.62 -0.23
N LEU A 78 6.62 10.06 0.69
CA LEU A 78 6.68 10.42 2.10
C LEU A 78 8.03 10.08 2.73
N GLY A 79 8.63 8.94 2.37
CA GLY A 79 9.97 8.56 2.82
C GLY A 79 11.04 9.53 2.34
N ILE A 80 11.01 9.93 1.06
CA ILE A 80 11.94 10.93 0.50
C ILE A 80 11.79 12.28 1.22
N ALA A 81 10.54 12.71 1.47
CA ALA A 81 10.28 13.94 2.21
C ALA A 81 10.84 13.84 3.64
N GLN A 82 10.59 12.72 4.33
CA GLN A 82 11.10 12.46 5.67
C GLN A 82 12.62 12.54 5.75
N GLU A 83 13.35 11.90 4.83
CA GLU A 83 14.81 11.98 4.76
C GLU A 83 15.31 13.41 4.53
N SER A 84 14.64 14.15 3.64
CA SER A 84 14.99 15.55 3.35
C SER A 84 14.84 16.44 4.59
N PHE A 85 13.77 16.25 5.38
CA PHE A 85 13.57 16.98 6.63
C PHE A 85 14.55 16.56 7.74
N LYS A 86 14.87 15.26 7.86
CA LYS A 86 15.91 14.77 8.79
C LYS A 86 17.25 15.48 8.51
N ASN A 87 17.68 15.54 7.24
CA ASN A 87 18.92 16.22 6.84
C ASN A 87 18.91 17.72 7.18
N LEU A 88 17.82 18.42 6.86
CA LEU A 88 17.67 19.86 7.19
C LEU A 88 17.76 20.13 8.70
N LEU A 89 17.16 19.27 9.52
CA LEU A 89 17.22 19.40 10.97
C LEU A 89 18.64 19.15 11.52
N GLU A 90 19.38 18.22 10.92
CA GLU A 90 20.78 17.97 11.27
C GLU A 90 21.70 19.14 10.88
N GLU A 91 21.55 19.68 9.68
CA GLU A 91 22.27 20.87 9.23
C GLU A 91 21.99 22.07 10.13
N ALA A 92 20.73 22.32 10.46
CA ALA A 92 20.33 23.41 11.36
C ALA A 92 20.92 23.25 12.77
N LYS A 93 20.98 22.01 13.31
CA LYS A 93 21.67 21.74 14.58
C LYS A 93 23.15 22.05 14.48
N SER A 94 23.82 21.62 13.40
CA SER A 94 25.26 21.84 13.22
C SER A 94 25.64 23.33 13.15
N LEU A 95 24.80 24.17 12.54
CA LEU A 95 25.00 25.62 12.46
C LEU A 95 24.81 26.30 13.82
N LYS A 96 23.89 25.82 14.64
CA LYS A 96 23.59 26.38 15.97
C LYS A 96 24.70 26.14 17.01
N TYR A 97 25.60 25.18 16.77
CA TYR A 97 26.77 24.92 17.63
C TYR A 97 28.03 25.69 17.20
N ASN A 98 28.02 26.35 16.04
CA ASN A 98 29.17 27.06 15.47
C ASN A 98 29.03 28.60 15.50
N GLY A 99 28.04 29.15 16.22
CA GLY A 99 27.85 30.59 16.44
C GLY A 99 27.64 30.90 17.91
#